data_AF-A0A942YJZ0-F1
#
_entry.id   AF-A0A942YJZ0-F1
#
_cell.length_a   1.000
_cell.length_b   1.000
_cell.length_c   1.000
_cell.angle_alpha   90.00
_cell.angle_beta   90.00
_cell.angle_gamma   90.00
#
_symmetry.space_group_name_H-M   'P 1'
#
loop_
_entity.id
_entity.type
_entity.pdbx_description
1 polymer ?
#
loop_
_entity_poly.entity_id
_entity_poly.type
_entity_poly.pdbx_seq_one_letter_code
_entity_poly.pdbx_strand_id
1 'polypeptide(L)'
;MVTHKPPIMIDPYTSIYFIPTTSPTNPQCIWISHDHIISHQKGSNNNTIIHFNNDQSFEIPISITSFMNQLSRTARLRIRFQQNIERMEMYPKRSTRSYTDQAAEFNNTYRTKKKK
;
A
#
# COMPACT_ATOMS: atom_id res chain seq x y z
N MET A 1 -5.68 -20.36 -9.03
CA MET A 1 -4.58 -19.38 -8.87
C MET A 1 -4.97 -18.39 -7.81
N VAL A 2 -4.21 -18.30 -6.71
CA VAL A 2 -4.45 -17.31 -5.65
C VAL A 2 -3.93 -15.96 -6.16
N THR A 3 -4.80 -15.17 -6.79
CA THR A 3 -4.57 -13.75 -7.07
C THR A 3 -4.64 -12.98 -5.76
N HIS A 4 -3.55 -12.99 -4.99
CA HIS A 4 -3.41 -12.11 -3.84
C HIS A 4 -3.41 -10.67 -4.38
N LYS A 5 -4.45 -9.89 -4.04
CA LYS A 5 -4.55 -8.45 -4.28
C LYS A 5 -4.32 -7.72 -2.95
N PRO A 6 -3.12 -7.80 -2.35
CA PRO A 6 -2.88 -7.16 -1.07
C PRO A 6 -2.94 -5.63 -1.28
N PRO A 7 -3.64 -4.90 -0.40
CA PRO A 7 -3.55 -3.45 -0.40
C PRO A 7 -2.12 -3.02 -0.09
N ILE A 8 -1.70 -1.89 -0.69
CA ILE A 8 -0.35 -1.35 -0.50
C ILE A 8 -0.46 -0.07 0.32
N MET A 9 0.40 0.03 1.32
CA MET A 9 0.64 1.26 2.06
C MET A 9 1.77 2.00 1.35
N ILE A 10 1.51 3.24 0.94
CA ILE A 10 2.51 4.06 0.24
C ILE A 10 3.28 4.91 1.25
N ASP A 11 2.57 5.51 2.20
CA ASP A 11 3.18 6.31 3.25
C ASP A 11 2.47 6.07 4.60
N PRO A 12 3.16 5.49 5.60
CA PRO A 12 2.59 5.26 6.92
C PRO A 12 2.34 6.55 7.70
N TYR A 13 3.12 7.62 7.48
CA TYR A 13 3.01 8.86 8.26
C TYR A 13 1.78 9.67 7.89
N THR A 14 1.44 9.68 6.59
CA THR A 14 0.24 10.34 6.07
C THR A 14 -0.95 9.39 5.92
N SER A 15 -0.83 8.14 6.37
CA SER A 15 -1.86 7.10 6.25
C SER A 15 -2.37 6.91 4.82
N ILE A 16 -1.48 7.00 3.83
CA ILE A 16 -1.83 6.82 2.42
C ILE A 16 -1.85 5.32 2.10
N TYR A 17 -3.07 4.77 1.94
CA TYR A 17 -3.31 3.40 1.51
C TYR A 17 -3.97 3.38 0.14
N PHE A 18 -3.44 2.58 -0.77
CA PHE A 18 -4.00 2.41 -2.10
C PHE A 18 -4.54 1.00 -2.32
N ILE A 19 -5.72 0.95 -2.95
CA ILE A 19 -6.51 -0.25 -3.16
C ILE A 19 -6.54 -0.57 -4.66
N PRO A 20 -6.02 -1.73 -5.09
CA PRO A 20 -6.11 -2.13 -6.49
C PRO A 20 -7.49 -2.73 -6.79
N THR A 21 -8.15 -2.27 -7.87
CA THR A 21 -9.44 -2.83 -8.32
C THR A 21 -9.29 -4.23 -8.91
N THR A 22 -8.17 -4.51 -9.58
CA THR A 22 -7.85 -5.84 -10.14
C THR A 22 -6.45 -6.30 -9.73
N SER A 23 -5.82 -7.19 -10.50
CA SER A 23 -4.42 -7.56 -10.23
C SER A 23 -3.53 -6.36 -10.57
N PRO A 24 -2.51 -6.00 -9.77
CA PRO A 24 -1.54 -4.97 -10.13
C PRO A 24 -0.89 -5.17 -11.50
N THR A 25 -0.80 -6.42 -11.96
CA THR A 25 -0.26 -6.78 -13.28
C THR A 25 -1.25 -6.61 -14.42
N ASN A 26 -2.53 -6.34 -14.13
CA ASN A 26 -3.55 -6.11 -15.16
C ASN A 26 -3.49 -4.65 -15.61
N PRO A 27 -3.39 -4.35 -16.92
CA PRO A 27 -3.35 -2.99 -17.44
C PRO A 27 -4.61 -2.17 -17.14
N GLN A 28 -5.74 -2.82 -16.85
CA GLN A 28 -6.99 -2.17 -16.44
C GLN A 28 -7.09 -2.00 -14.91
N CYS A 29 -6.01 -2.21 -14.17
CA CYS A 29 -5.98 -2.01 -12.73
C CYS A 29 -6.03 -0.51 -12.40
N ILE A 30 -7.04 -0.14 -11.62
CA ILE A 30 -7.20 1.20 -11.08
C ILE A 30 -6.75 1.15 -9.62
N TRP A 31 -5.95 2.12 -9.21
CA TRP A 31 -5.51 2.29 -7.83
C TRP A 31 -6.30 3.42 -7.19
N ILE A 32 -6.94 3.12 -6.06
CA ILE A 32 -7.85 4.06 -5.40
C ILE A 32 -7.29 4.38 -4.02
N SER A 33 -7.18 5.67 -3.69
CA SER A 33 -6.83 6.11 -2.34
C SER A 33 -7.97 5.75 -1.38
N HIS A 34 -7.67 4.93 -0.37
CA HIS A 34 -8.63 4.53 0.65
C HIS A 34 -9.17 5.73 1.44
N ASP A 35 -8.28 6.68 1.75
CA ASP A 35 -8.58 7.78 2.69
C ASP A 35 -9.46 8.87 2.07
N HIS A 36 -9.52 8.93 0.74
CA HIS A 36 -10.32 9.93 0.01
C HIS A 36 -11.73 9.45 -0.33
N ILE A 37 -12.07 8.19 -0.05
CA ILE A 37 -13.41 7.64 -0.32
C ILE A 37 -14.36 8.12 0.77
N ILE A 38 -15.41 8.85 0.37
CA ILE A 38 -16.51 9.24 1.26
C ILE A 38 -17.58 8.15 1.29
N SER A 39 -18.03 7.72 0.12
CA SER A 39 -19.10 6.76 -0.02
C SER A 39 -19.00 6.01 -1.34
N HIS A 40 -19.76 4.93 -1.44
CA HIS A 40 -19.81 4.11 -2.64
C HIS A 40 -21.20 3.50 -2.80
N GLN A 41 -21.60 3.29 -4.04
CA GLN A 41 -22.90 2.71 -4.38
C GLN A 41 -22.81 1.82 -5.60
N LYS A 42 -23.81 0.97 -5.78
CA LYS A 42 -23.91 0.10 -6.96
C LYS A 42 -24.17 0.95 -8.21
N GLY A 43 -23.35 0.76 -9.23
CA GLY A 43 -23.50 1.39 -10.54
C GLY A 43 -24.31 0.54 -11.52
N SER A 44 -24.31 0.98 -12.78
CA SER A 44 -24.86 0.21 -13.89
C SER A 44 -23.97 -1.01 -14.20
N ASN A 45 -24.50 -2.04 -14.87
CA ASN A 45 -23.69 -3.13 -15.43
C ASN A 45 -22.69 -3.82 -14.45
N ASN A 46 -23.07 -3.96 -13.17
CA ASN A 46 -22.23 -4.54 -12.13
C ASN A 46 -20.95 -3.73 -11.82
N ASN A 47 -20.98 -2.43 -12.06
CA ASN A 47 -19.96 -1.47 -11.69
C ASN A 47 -20.20 -0.91 -10.28
N THR A 48 -19.23 -0.13 -9.82
CA THR A 48 -19.30 0.60 -8.55
C THR A 48 -19.05 2.07 -8.80
N ILE A 49 -19.90 2.94 -8.24
CA ILE A 49 -19.68 4.38 -8.23
C ILE A 49 -19.05 4.74 -6.89
N ILE A 50 -17.95 5.49 -6.93
CA ILE A 50 -17.22 5.96 -5.75
C ILE A 50 -17.32 7.48 -5.71
N HIS A 51 -17.66 8.01 -4.53
CA HIS A 51 -17.67 9.43 -4.24
C HIS A 51 -16.44 9.79 -3.42
N PHE A 52 -15.69 10.78 -3.87
CA PHE A 52 -14.47 11.26 -3.25
C PHE A 52 -14.68 12.57 -2.50
N ASN A 53 -13.75 12.89 -1.60
CA ASN A 53 -13.75 14.11 -0.78
C ASN A 53 -13.50 15.42 -1.52
N ASN A 54 -13.27 15.36 -2.83
CA ASN A 54 -13.13 16.50 -3.72
C ASN A 54 -14.38 16.71 -4.60
N ASP A 55 -15.53 16.19 -4.16
CA ASP A 55 -16.81 16.18 -4.87
C ASP A 55 -16.79 15.46 -6.24
N GLN A 56 -15.71 14.75 -6.57
CA GLN A 56 -15.64 13.94 -7.78
C GLN A 56 -16.25 12.56 -7.54
N SER A 57 -16.81 12.01 -8.61
CA SER A 57 -17.36 10.66 -8.62
C SER A 57 -16.83 9.88 -9.81
N PHE A 58 -16.46 8.62 -9.59
CA PHE A 58 -15.97 7.74 -10.66
C PHE A 58 -16.70 6.40 -10.63
N GLU A 59 -17.13 5.93 -11.80
CA GLU A 59 -17.64 4.59 -12.01
C GLU A 59 -16.49 3.66 -12.40
N ILE A 60 -16.28 2.59 -11.61
CA ILE A 60 -15.22 1.61 -11.84
C ILE A 60 -15.80 0.25 -12.24
N PRO A 61 -15.10 -0.51 -13.11
CA PRO A 61 -15.62 -1.75 -13.69
C PRO A 61 -15.45 -2.96 -12.76
N ILE A 62 -15.89 -2.83 -11.50
CA ILE A 62 -15.94 -3.92 -10.53
C ILE A 62 -17.24 -3.90 -9.74
N SER A 63 -17.67 -5.08 -9.29
CA SER A 63 -18.86 -5.20 -8.46
C SER A 63 -18.68 -4.55 -7.10
N ILE A 64 -19.78 -4.04 -6.55
CA ILE A 64 -19.84 -3.43 -5.21
C ILE A 64 -19.30 -4.38 -4.14
N THR A 65 -19.59 -5.68 -4.26
CA THR A 65 -19.10 -6.73 -3.37
C THR A 65 -17.58 -6.92 -3.48
N SER A 66 -17.03 -6.89 -4.69
CA SER A 66 -15.58 -6.99 -4.90
C SER A 66 -14.87 -5.78 -4.30
N PHE A 67 -15.39 -4.58 -4.54
CA PHE A 67 -14.87 -3.34 -3.98
C PHE A 67 -14.92 -3.33 -2.45
N MET A 68 -16.05 -3.71 -1.86
CA MET A 68 -16.20 -3.82 -0.40
C MET A 68 -15.20 -4.79 0.24
N ASN A 69 -14.93 -5.91 -0.42
CA ASN A 69 -13.91 -6.86 0.03
C ASN A 69 -12.51 -6.24 0.01
N GLN A 70 -12.19 -5.44 -1.00
CA GLN A 70 -10.90 -4.75 -1.10
C GLN A 70 -10.75 -3.65 -0.04
N LEU A 71 -11.80 -2.86 0.19
CA LEU A 71 -11.89 -1.91 1.31
C LEU A 71 -11.65 -2.60 2.65
N SER A 72 -12.37 -3.69 2.92
CA SER A 72 -12.27 -4.43 4.18
C SER A 72 -10.86 -5.00 4.42
N ARG A 73 -10.20 -5.50 3.37
CA ARG A 73 -8.80 -5.97 3.45
C ARG A 73 -7.85 -4.82 3.78
N THR A 74 -8.09 -3.64 3.21
CA THR A 74 -7.28 -2.43 3.44
C THR A 74 -7.44 -1.91 4.85
N ALA A 75 -8.68 -1.81 5.34
CA ALA A 75 -8.96 -1.46 6.73
C ALA A 75 -8.26 -2.41 7.72
N ARG A 76 -8.27 -3.72 7.44
CA ARG A 76 -7.57 -4.72 8.25
C ARG A 76 -6.06 -4.50 8.26
N LEU A 77 -5.46 -4.19 7.10
CA LEU A 77 -4.03 -3.86 7.01
C LEU A 77 -3.72 -2.62 7.85
N ARG A 78 -4.51 -1.54 7.71
CA ARG A 78 -4.35 -0.28 8.46
C ARG A 78 -4.37 -0.52 9.97
N ILE A 79 -5.38 -1.24 10.47
CA ILE A 79 -5.49 -1.58 11.90
C ILE A 79 -4.28 -2.37 12.38
N ARG A 80 -3.87 -3.41 11.63
CA ARG A 80 -2.73 -4.26 12.02
C ARG A 80 -1.42 -3.47 12.03
N PHE A 81 -1.23 -2.59 11.07
CA PHE A 81 -0.05 -1.74 11.01
C PHE A 81 0.01 -0.78 12.20
N GLN A 82 -1.10 -0.09 12.49
CA GLN A 82 -1.20 0.82 13.62
C GLN A 82 -0.85 0.13 14.94
N GLN A 83 -1.40 -1.07 15.17
CA GLN A 83 -1.08 -1.90 16.35
C GLN A 83 0.40 -2.32 16.43
N ASN A 84 1.07 -2.48 15.28
CA ASN A 84 2.48 -2.83 15.24
C ASN A 84 3.35 -1.62 15.59
N ILE A 85 3.03 -0.44 15.06
CA ILE A 85 3.72 0.81 15.39
C ILE A 85 3.56 1.13 16.88
N GLU A 86 2.34 1.08 17.41
CA GLU A 86 2.09 1.30 18.86
C GLU A 86 2.91 0.35 19.73
N ARG A 87 2.98 -0.94 19.35
CA ARG A 87 3.84 -1.91 20.06
C ARG A 87 5.32 -1.58 19.96
N MET A 88 5.80 -1.10 18.80
CA MET A 88 7.20 -0.72 18.62
C MET A 88 7.58 0.50 19.46
N GLU A 89 6.70 1.49 19.57
CA GLU A 89 6.91 2.68 20.42
C GLU A 89 6.87 2.36 21.93
N MET A 90 6.16 1.30 22.32
CA MET A 90 6.10 0.82 23.72
C MET A 90 7.40 0.13 24.18
N TYR A 91 8.30 -0.27 23.28
CA TYR A 91 9.60 -0.79 23.67
C TYR A 91 10.50 0.38 24.09
N PRO A 92 11.14 0.34 25.28
CA PRO A 92 12.08 1.38 25.67
C PRO A 92 13.17 1.46 24.60
N LYS A 93 13.35 2.65 24.01
CA LYS A 93 14.47 2.96 23.14
C LYS A 93 15.74 2.65 23.93
N ARG A 94 16.32 1.45 23.73
CA ARG A 94 17.66 1.14 24.23
C ARG A 94 18.53 2.27 23.75
N SER A 95 19.14 3.01 24.67
CA SER A 95 20.03 4.13 24.38
C SER A 95 21.00 3.70 23.26
N THR A 96 20.74 4.14 22.04
CA THR A 96 21.63 3.89 20.92
C THR A 96 22.81 4.83 21.10
N ARG A 97 23.87 4.24 21.66
CA ARG A 97 25.26 4.55 21.34
C ARG A 97 25.32 4.90 19.85
N SER A 98 25.79 6.11 19.55
CA SER A 98 25.82 6.75 18.22
C SER A 98 26.10 5.76 17.08
N TYR A 99 25.09 5.48 16.25
CA TYR A 99 25.25 4.73 15.01
C TYR A 99 25.68 5.73 13.94
N THR A 100 26.96 5.71 13.60
CA THR A 100 27.46 6.37 12.39
C THR A 100 26.87 5.66 11.19
N ASP A 101 26.10 6.38 10.37
CA ASP A 101 25.72 5.95 9.02
C ASP A 101 26.98 5.85 8.15
N GLN A 102 27.70 4.73 8.25
CA GLN A 102 28.63 4.33 7.22
C GLN A 102 27.91 3.33 6.33
N ALA A 103 27.64 3.75 5.09
CA ALA A 103 27.15 2.89 4.04
C ALA A 103 28.00 1.60 4.00
N ALA A 104 27.34 0.45 3.90
CA ALA A 104 27.99 -0.84 3.73
C ALA A 104 28.56 -0.97 2.31
N GLU A 105 29.52 -0.12 1.95
CA GLU A 105 30.41 -0.38 0.84
C GLU A 105 31.38 -1.47 1.28
N PHE A 106 31.00 -2.71 0.98
CA PHE A 106 31.91 -3.84 1.09
C PHE A 106 33.04 -3.61 0.08
N ASN A 107 34.22 -3.21 0.56
CA ASN A 107 35.45 -3.07 -0.23
C ASN A 107 35.91 -4.43 -0.76
N ASN A 108 35.21 -4.97 -1.76
CA ASN A 108 35.78 -5.98 -2.63
C ASN A 108 36.57 -5.26 -3.73
N THR A 109 37.89 -5.30 -3.61
CA THR A 109 38.79 -4.82 -4.65
C THR A 109 38.55 -5.62 -5.93
N TYR A 110 38.04 -4.97 -6.97
CA TYR A 110 37.95 -5.57 -8.30
C TYR A 110 39.37 -5.83 -8.83
N ARG A 111 39.78 -7.09 -8.80
CA ARG A 111 41.04 -7.55 -9.40
C ARG A 111 40.93 -7.47 -10.93
N THR A 112 41.39 -6.39 -11.52
CA THR A 112 41.58 -6.29 -12.97
C THR A 112 42.72 -7.21 -13.40
N LYS A 113 42.40 -8.29 -14.11
CA LYS A 113 43.40 -9.08 -14.85
C LYS A 113 43.88 -8.25 -16.05
N LYS A 114 45.11 -7.73 -15.98
CA LYS A 114 45.81 -7.22 -17.18
C LYS A 114 46.04 -8.39 -18.14
N LYS A 115 45.43 -8.33 -19.34
CA LYS A 115 45.84 -9.13 -20.50
C LYS A 115 47.18 -8.57 -21.01
N LYS A 116 48.19 -9.43 -21.10
CA LYS A 116 49.34 -9.26 -21.99
C LYS A 116 49.04 -10.03 -23.26
#